data_AF-A0AAU7AU33-F1
#
_entry.id   AF-A0AAU7AU33-F1
#
_cell.length_a   1.000
_cell.length_b   1.000
_cell.length_c   1.000
_cell.angle_alpha   90.00
_cell.angle_beta   90.00
_cell.angle_gamma   90.00
#
_symmetry.space_group_name_H-M   'P 1'
#
loop_
_entity.id
_entity.type
_entity.pdbx_description
1 polymer ?
#
loop_
_entity_poly.entity_id
_entity_poly.type
_entity_poly.pdbx_seq_one_letter_code
_entity_poly.pdbx_strand_id
1 'polypeptide(L)'
;MPAVGDTQTTVVMVVDDGSEVACGHLEDRRPDLATVDALMRLQLSAKRRGWRVGVRGASDELRGLLELVGLGDVLVLEPRGQAEVVEELGRDEVVQPRDLRA
;
A
#
# COMPACT_ATOMS: atom_id res chain seq x y z
N MET A 1 20.60 -5.69 20.58
CA MET A 1 19.38 -6.28 20.00
C MET A 1 18.37 -5.16 19.86
N PRO A 2 17.93 -4.76 18.66
CA PRO A 2 16.94 -3.70 18.56
C PRO A 2 15.63 -4.22 19.15
N ALA A 3 14.91 -3.34 19.84
CA ALA A 3 13.60 -3.62 20.41
C ALA A 3 12.67 -4.14 19.31
N VAL A 4 11.98 -5.26 19.59
CA VAL A 4 10.80 -5.67 18.84
C VAL A 4 9.75 -4.59 19.11
N GLY A 5 9.84 -3.49 18.37
CA GLY A 5 8.84 -2.44 18.38
C GLY A 5 7.49 -3.07 18.03
N ASP A 6 6.42 -2.51 18.57
CA ASP A 6 5.06 -2.92 18.23
C ASP A 6 4.87 -2.84 16.72
N THR A 7 5.05 -3.98 16.05
CA THR A 7 4.90 -4.12 14.61
C THR A 7 3.42 -4.22 14.29
N GLN A 8 2.72 -3.11 14.45
CA GLN A 8 1.30 -3.04 14.12
C GLN A 8 1.15 -2.89 12.61
N THR A 9 0.59 -3.91 11.96
CA THR A 9 0.27 -3.82 10.53
C THR A 9 -1.05 -3.07 10.40
N THR A 10 -1.02 -1.91 9.74
CA THR A 10 -2.21 -1.05 9.58
C THR A 10 -2.83 -1.28 8.21
N VAL A 11 -4.13 -1.52 8.17
CA VAL A 11 -4.89 -1.62 6.92
C VAL A 11 -5.53 -0.27 6.62
N VAL A 12 -5.22 0.28 5.45
CA VAL A 12 -5.73 1.57 4.98
C VAL A 12 -6.62 1.38 3.76
N MET A 13 -7.68 2.17 3.68
CA MET A 13 -8.50 2.30 2.48
C MET A 13 -8.22 3.66 1.84
N VAL A 14 -7.87 3.64 0.56
CA VAL A 14 -7.72 4.83 -0.27
C VAL A 14 -9.04 5.09 -0.97
N VAL A 15 -9.64 6.23 -0.66
CA VAL A 15 -10.90 6.71 -1.23
C VAL A 15 -10.59 7.44 -2.55
N ASP A 16 -11.58 7.58 -3.43
CA ASP A 16 -11.41 8.10 -4.81
C ASP A 16 -10.80 9.50 -4.90
N ASP A 17 -10.90 10.31 -3.84
CA ASP A 17 -10.29 11.63 -3.72
C ASP A 17 -8.80 11.60 -3.34
N GLY A 18 -8.22 10.40 -3.20
CA GLY A 18 -6.85 10.19 -2.74
C GLY A 18 -6.69 10.24 -1.22
N SER A 19 -7.76 10.47 -0.47
CA SER A 19 -7.72 10.42 0.99
C SER A 19 -7.53 9.00 1.49
N GLU A 20 -6.77 8.84 2.55
CA GLU A 20 -6.56 7.55 3.20
C GLU A 20 -7.28 7.51 4.54
N VAL A 21 -8.00 6.42 4.76
CA VAL A 21 -8.69 6.14 6.01
C VAL A 21 -8.11 4.88 6.63
N ALA A 22 -7.64 4.96 7.87
CA ALA A 22 -7.25 3.78 8.63
C ALA A 22 -8.52 2.99 8.99
N CYS A 23 -8.57 1.73 8.56
CA CYS A 23 -9.75 0.88 8.72
C CYS A 23 -9.59 -0.16 9.82
N GLY A 24 -8.36 -0.41 10.24
CA GLY A 24 -8.07 -1.32 11.33
C GLY A 24 -6.60 -1.69 11.40
N HIS A 25 -6.29 -2.52 12.38
CA HIS A 25 -4.95 -3.04 12.61
C HIS A 25 -5.02 -4.57 12.65
N LEU A 26 -4.02 -5.22 12.08
CA LEU A 26 -3.77 -6.63 12.28
C LEU A 26 -2.87 -6.77 13.51
N GLU A 27 -3.42 -7.36 14.58
CA GLU A 27 -2.67 -7.65 15.81
C GLU A 27 -1.88 -8.96 15.71
N ASP A 28 -2.12 -9.75 14.65
CA ASP A 28 -1.50 -11.05 14.49
C ASP A 28 -0.01 -10.92 14.16
N ARG A 29 0.82 -11.43 15.05
CA ARG A 29 2.28 -11.48 14.85
C ARG A 29 2.69 -12.58 13.87
N ARG A 30 1.78 -13.51 13.51
CA ARG A 30 2.03 -14.59 12.55
C ARG A 30 0.89 -14.69 11.54
N PRO A 31 0.96 -13.94 10.42
CA PRO A 31 -0.06 -13.96 9.39
C PRO A 31 -0.23 -15.36 8.80
N ASP A 32 -1.48 -15.75 8.61
CA ASP A 32 -1.89 -17.04 8.04
C ASP A 32 -2.84 -16.85 6.85
N LEU A 33 -3.34 -17.96 6.29
CA LEU A 33 -4.26 -17.90 5.15
C LEU A 33 -5.62 -17.28 5.50
N ALA A 34 -6.05 -17.34 6.76
CA ALA A 34 -7.27 -16.68 7.19
C ALA A 34 -7.09 -15.14 7.16
N THR A 35 -5.92 -14.67 7.58
CA THR A 35 -5.52 -13.26 7.47
C THR A 35 -5.50 -12.80 6.02
N VAL A 36 -4.93 -13.60 5.11
CA VAL A 36 -4.92 -13.32 3.66
C VAL A 36 -6.34 -13.27 3.09
N ASP A 37 -7.19 -14.26 3.39
CA ASP A 37 -8.58 -14.28 2.91
C ASP A 37 -9.36 -13.04 3.39
N ALA A 38 -9.19 -12.65 4.65
CA ALA A 38 -9.82 -11.44 5.20
C ALA A 38 -9.40 -10.17 4.45
N LEU A 39 -8.10 -10.00 4.18
CA LEU A 39 -7.58 -8.87 3.40
C LEU A 39 -8.10 -8.87 1.96
N MET A 40 -8.16 -10.04 1.31
CA MET A 40 -8.69 -10.16 -0.05
C MET A 40 -10.18 -9.84 -0.13
N ARG A 41 -10.96 -10.28 0.87
CA ARG A 41 -12.39 -9.93 0.97
C ARG A 41 -12.60 -8.44 1.18
N LEU A 42 -11.75 -7.80 1.97
CA LEU A 42 -11.77 -6.35 2.13
C LEU A 42 -11.43 -5.63 0.81
N GLN A 43 -10.36 -6.03 0.13
CA GLN A 43 -9.97 -5.49 -1.17
C GLN A 43 -11.07 -5.66 -2.23
N LEU A 44 -11.72 -6.82 -2.27
CA LEU A 44 -12.87 -7.03 -3.16
C LEU A 44 -14.04 -6.12 -2.82
N SER A 45 -14.33 -5.93 -1.54
CA SER A 45 -15.41 -5.06 -1.06
C SER A 45 -15.15 -3.58 -1.35
N ALA A 46 -13.88 -3.16 -1.27
CA ALA A 46 -13.41 -1.83 -1.63
C ALA A 46 -13.48 -1.60 -3.15
N LYS A 47 -12.96 -2.53 -3.96
CA LYS A 47 -13.01 -2.46 -5.43
C LYS A 47 -14.44 -2.30 -5.96
N ARG A 48 -15.41 -3.01 -5.37
CA ARG A 48 -16.83 -2.87 -5.73
C ARG A 48 -17.40 -1.47 -5.47
N ARG A 49 -16.72 -0.65 -4.67
CA ARG A 49 -17.09 0.72 -4.30
C ARG A 49 -16.19 1.79 -4.95
N GLY A 50 -15.28 1.40 -5.83
CA GLY A 50 -14.30 2.31 -6.46
C GLY A 50 -12.97 2.44 -5.70
N TRP A 51 -12.92 2.00 -4.44
CA TRP A 51 -11.79 2.22 -3.53
C TRP A 51 -10.66 1.20 -3.69
N ARG A 52 -9.50 1.52 -3.14
CA ARG A 52 -8.32 0.62 -3.06
C ARG A 52 -7.94 0.33 -1.61
N VAL A 53 -7.42 -0.86 -1.34
CA VAL A 53 -6.85 -1.22 -0.04
C VAL A 53 -5.32 -1.24 -0.12
N GLY A 54 -4.69 -0.59 0.85
CA GLY A 54 -3.27 -0.65 1.12
C GLY A 54 -2.99 -1.27 2.50
N VAL A 55 -1.83 -1.87 2.65
CA VAL A 55 -1.35 -2.41 3.92
C VAL A 55 -0.01 -1.77 4.25
N ARG A 56 0.06 -1.11 5.41
CA ARG A 56 1.25 -0.44 5.93
C ARG A 56 1.89 -1.26 7.03
N GLY A 57 3.22 -1.29 7.03
CA GLY A 57 3.97 -2.01 8.06
C GLY A 57 3.90 -3.53 7.95
N ALA A 58 3.40 -4.06 6.82
CA ALA A 58 3.28 -5.49 6.56
C ALA A 58 4.58 -6.23 6.91
N SER A 59 4.46 -7.31 7.67
CA SER A 59 5.60 -8.14 8.01
C SER A 59 6.14 -8.88 6.80
N ASP A 60 7.42 -9.28 6.87
CA ASP A 60 8.06 -10.01 5.79
C ASP A 60 7.41 -11.40 5.63
N GLU A 61 6.88 -11.97 6.71
CA GLU A 61 6.05 -13.17 6.68
C GLU A 61 4.73 -12.96 5.93
N LEU A 62 4.04 -11.83 6.14
CA LEU A 62 2.80 -11.51 5.41
C LEU A 62 3.09 -11.33 3.91
N ARG A 63 4.17 -10.61 3.58
CA ARG A 63 4.63 -10.42 2.20
C ARG A 63 4.96 -11.74 1.53
N GLY A 64 5.79 -12.56 2.18
CA GLY A 64 6.15 -13.88 1.68
C GLY A 64 4.95 -14.81 1.53
N LEU A 65 3.97 -14.74 2.44
CA LEU A 65 2.73 -15.50 2.31
C LEU A 65 1.90 -15.05 1.10
N LEU A 66 1.76 -13.73 0.89
CA LEU A 66 1.06 -13.19 -0.28
C LEU A 66 1.76 -13.58 -1.59
N GLU A 67 3.09 -13.52 -1.64
CA GLU A 67 3.87 -13.99 -2.78
C GLU A 67 3.68 -15.50 -3.03
N LEU A 68 3.76 -16.31 -1.97
CA LEU A 68 3.60 -17.77 -2.02
C LEU A 68 2.26 -18.18 -2.64
N VAL A 69 1.19 -17.43 -2.36
CA VAL A 69 -0.15 -17.70 -2.90
C VAL A 69 -0.47 -16.92 -4.19
N GLY A 70 0.50 -16.19 -4.74
CA GLY A 70 0.34 -15.43 -5.99
C GLY A 70 -0.51 -14.16 -5.86
N LEU A 71 -0.62 -13.59 -4.67
CA LEU A 71 -1.41 -12.39 -4.35
C LEU A 71 -0.54 -11.15 -4.04
N GLY A 72 0.78 -11.21 -4.24
CA GLY A 72 1.72 -10.13 -3.94
C GLY A 72 1.35 -8.78 -4.58
N ASP A 73 0.82 -8.79 -5.81
CA ASP A 73 0.48 -7.58 -6.57
C ASP A 73 -0.99 -7.13 -6.40
N VAL A 74 -1.79 -7.84 -5.60
CA VAL A 74 -3.23 -7.58 -5.47
C VAL A 74 -3.53 -6.46 -4.46
N LEU A 75 -2.67 -6.32 -3.46
CA LEU A 75 -2.70 -5.27 -2.45
C LEU A 75 -1.54 -4.31 -2.65
N VAL A 76 -1.76 -3.03 -2.35
CA VAL A 76 -0.65 -2.08 -2.25
C VAL A 76 0.04 -2.33 -0.90
N LEU A 77 1.24 -2.92 -0.95
CA LEU A 77 2.05 -3.13 0.24
C LEU A 77 3.04 -1.98 0.36
N GLU A 78 2.73 -1.02 1.22
CA GLU A 78 3.64 0.08 1.45
C GLU A 78 4.90 -0.45 2.15
N PRO A 79 6.10 -0.05 1.70
CA PRO A 79 7.34 -0.29 2.43
C PRO A 79 7.18 0.15 3.89
N ARG A 80 7.89 -0.50 4.82
CA ARG A 80 8.03 0.02 6.18
C ARG A 80 8.81 1.32 6.07
N GLY A 81 8.12 2.43 5.87
CA GLY A 81 8.72 3.72 5.61
C GLY A 81 9.62 4.12 6.78
N GLN A 82 10.93 4.06 6.57
CA GLN A 82 11.72 5.25 6.86
C GLN A 82 11.39 6.19 5.71
N ALA A 83 10.71 7.29 6.03
CA ALA A 83 10.46 8.33 5.06
C ALA A 83 11.81 8.91 4.62
N GLU A 84 12.40 8.39 3.54
CA GLU A 84 13.25 9.22 2.72
C GLU A 84 12.30 10.20 2.04
N VAL A 85 12.26 11.40 2.61
CA VAL A 85 11.69 12.58 1.99
C VAL A 85 12.22 12.57 0.56
N VAL A 86 11.33 12.35 -0.40
CA VAL A 86 11.62 12.65 -1.79
C VAL A 86 11.83 14.16 -1.79
N GLU A 87 13.09 14.59 -1.74
CA GLU A 87 13.42 15.97 -2.09
C GLU A 87 12.87 16.15 -3.50
N GLU A 88 11.85 16.98 -3.58
CA GLU A 88 11.21 17.41 -4.81
C GLU A 88 12.26 18.17 -5.62
N LEU A 89 13.10 17.43 -6.36
CA LEU A 89 13.96 18.01 -7.37
C LEU A 89 13.04 18.56 -8.46
N GLY A 90 12.96 19.89 -8.46
CA GLY A 90 11.99 20.69 -9.20
C GLY A 90 11.80 20.22 -10.64
N ARG A 91 10.52 20.07 -10.98
CA ARG A 91 10.08 20.02 -12.37
C ARG A 91 10.40 21.37 -13.03
N ASP A 92 11.42 21.41 -13.88
CA ASP A 92 11.48 22.39 -14.97
C ASP A 92 11.00 21.71 -16.25
N GLU A 93 9.68 21.58 -16.36
CA GLU A 93 9.03 21.27 -17.65
C GLU A 93 8.88 22.59 -18.42
N VAL A 94 9.86 22.91 -19.27
CA VAL A 94 9.71 23.97 -20.28
C VAL A 94 9.08 23.36 -21.53
N VAL A 95 7.75 23.39 -21.60
CA VAL A 95 7.03 23.28 -22.88
C VAL A 95 6.83 24.69 -23.43
N GLN A 96 7.50 25.00 -24.54
CA GLN A 96 7.09 26.11 -25.40
C GLN A 96 6.47 25.53 -26.69
N PRO A 97 5.24 25.94 -27.03
CA PRO A 97 4.50 25.40 -28.15
C PRO A 97 4.82 26.19 -29.42
N ARG A 98 5.06 25.48 -30.54
CA ARG A 98 4.27 25.60 -31.79
C ARG A 98 5.05 25.12 -33.01
N ASP A 99 4.43 24.18 -33.73
CA ASP A 99 4.51 24.10 -35.19
C ASP A 99 4.42 25.49 -35.83
N LEU A 100 5.31 25.79 -36.77
CA LEU A 100 4.84 26.32 -38.04
C LEU A 100 5.71 25.75 -39.17
N ARG A 101 5.12 24.82 -39.91
CA ARG A 101 5.54 24.45 -41.26
C ARG A 101 5.46 25.69 -42.16
N ALA A 102 6.55 26.02 -42.84
CA ALA A 102 6.60 26.53 -44.21
C ALA A 102 8.02 26.34 -44.74
#